data_AF-A0A501WHC7-F1
#
_entry.id   AF-A0A501WHC7-F1
#
_cell.length_a   1.000
_cell.length_b   1.000
_cell.length_c   1.000
_cell.angle_alpha   90.00
_cell.angle_beta   90.00
_cell.angle_gamma   90.00
#
_symmetry.space_group_name_H-M   'P 1'
#
loop_
_entity.id
_entity.type
_entity.pdbx_description
1 polymer ?
#
loop_
_entity_poly.entity_id
_entity_poly.type
_entity_poly.pdbx_seq_one_letter_code
_entity_poly.pdbx_strand_id
1 'polypeptide(L)'
;MGVGLEAGLTLDAMADELAVLLDQADEAALPGNAEVLLASLTALAERLLAIRPFVPDDPLPPDWRGILAAWLSGMPVREIGPDNMRFIEDVFTYRLVWALEALRTRRVALGWQPEIIAGTAAACLETGLPRYTMAMLVRAGLPSRAAAIAAVNDQNPVILDTDDLSSWLEGNEVAALTDSRAWPTPETAAIWAAFRAEMLNRVSQLWTAQEWRRNVDPVTKRIDPVPGRPHRVEVDDVDSSVRVLTPDFEPVLMLRRTMLDRAPSVLTARFEEGSTQAIIRRLGRSRASWPQQ
;
A
#
# COMPACT_ATOMS: atom_id res chain seq x y z
N MET A 1 13.84 -3.59 -15.79
CA MET A 1 14.89 -3.29 -16.78
C MET A 1 15.71 -4.55 -17.02
N GLY A 2 16.04 -4.89 -18.26
CA GLY A 2 16.83 -6.08 -18.58
C GLY A 2 18.32 -5.89 -18.29
N VAL A 3 19.02 -6.98 -18.01
CA VAL A 3 20.49 -7.02 -17.93
C VAL A 3 21.07 -7.60 -19.23
N GLY A 4 22.32 -7.27 -19.57
CA GLY A 4 23.00 -7.85 -20.72
C GLY A 4 23.28 -9.35 -20.56
N LEU A 5 23.58 -10.05 -21.66
CA LEU A 5 23.77 -11.52 -21.68
C LEU A 5 24.84 -12.01 -20.69
N GLU A 6 25.99 -11.35 -20.65
CA GLU A 6 27.10 -11.72 -19.75
C GLU A 6 26.71 -11.63 -18.27
N ALA A 7 26.01 -10.55 -17.91
CA ALA A 7 25.46 -10.34 -16.57
C ALA A 7 24.42 -11.42 -16.24
N GLY A 8 23.54 -11.74 -17.20
CA GLY A 8 22.57 -12.82 -17.08
C GLY A 8 23.22 -14.16 -16.78
N LEU A 9 24.25 -14.56 -17.54
CA LEU A 9 24.98 -15.81 -17.32
C LEU A 9 25.71 -15.87 -15.97
N THR A 10 26.24 -14.72 -15.51
CA THR A 10 26.90 -14.63 -14.22
C THR A 10 25.90 -14.80 -13.08
N LEU A 11 24.72 -14.17 -13.20
CA LEU A 11 23.60 -14.36 -12.27
C LEU A 11 23.09 -15.81 -12.30
N ASP A 12 23.04 -16.45 -13.47
CA ASP A 12 22.61 -17.85 -13.61
C ASP A 12 23.51 -18.80 -12.81
N ALA A 13 24.83 -18.57 -12.84
CA ALA A 13 25.80 -19.40 -12.13
C ALA A 13 25.64 -19.36 -10.59
N MET A 14 24.98 -18.32 -10.07
CA MET A 14 24.78 -18.10 -8.63
C MET A 14 23.30 -18.07 -8.24
N ALA A 15 22.40 -18.44 -9.16
CA ALA A 15 20.97 -18.15 -9.04
C ALA A 15 20.34 -18.75 -7.78
N ASP A 16 20.70 -19.99 -7.43
CA ASP A 16 20.14 -20.69 -6.28
C ASP A 16 20.53 -20.01 -4.95
N GLU A 17 21.80 -19.63 -4.82
CA GLU A 17 22.31 -18.92 -3.64
C GLU A 17 21.70 -17.53 -3.52
N LEU A 18 21.65 -16.78 -4.63
CA LEU A 18 21.07 -15.44 -4.66
C LEU A 18 19.57 -15.46 -4.37
N ALA A 19 18.85 -16.48 -4.84
CA ALA A 19 17.42 -16.64 -4.55
C ALA A 19 17.17 -16.84 -3.05
N VAL A 20 17.94 -17.71 -2.39
CA VAL A 20 17.84 -17.95 -0.94
C VAL A 20 18.10 -16.66 -0.15
N LEU A 21 19.16 -15.93 -0.51
CA LEU A 21 19.48 -14.66 0.16
C LEU A 21 18.41 -13.60 -0.05
N LEU A 22 17.83 -13.52 -1.25
CA LEU A 22 16.75 -12.58 -1.55
C LEU A 22 15.47 -12.93 -0.77
N ASP A 23 15.10 -14.21 -0.72
CA ASP A 23 13.92 -14.65 0.06
C ASP A 23 14.10 -14.35 1.54
N GLN A 24 15.28 -14.64 2.12
CA GLN A 24 15.60 -14.29 3.50
C GLN A 24 15.52 -12.78 3.77
N ALA A 25 16.01 -11.97 2.84
CA ALA A 25 15.94 -10.51 2.97
C ALA A 25 14.48 -10.03 2.93
N ASP A 26 13.68 -10.54 1.99
CA ASP A 26 12.27 -10.15 1.85
C ASP A 26 11.45 -10.60 3.07
N GLU A 27 11.69 -11.81 3.57
CA GLU A 27 11.08 -12.35 4.80
C GLU A 27 11.44 -11.51 6.03
N ALA A 28 12.71 -11.11 6.16
CA ALA A 28 13.18 -10.31 7.29
C ALA A 28 12.64 -8.87 7.28
N ALA A 29 12.45 -8.29 6.09
CA ALA A 29 11.92 -6.94 5.92
C ALA A 29 10.47 -6.80 6.40
N LEU A 30 9.66 -7.86 6.31
CA LEU A 30 8.24 -7.82 6.69
C LEU A 30 8.01 -7.51 8.19
N PRO A 31 8.56 -8.28 9.14
CA PRO A 31 8.44 -7.99 10.57
C PRO A 31 9.44 -6.92 11.04
N GLY A 32 10.43 -6.56 10.22
CA GLY A 32 11.51 -5.66 10.61
C GLY A 32 12.62 -6.34 11.40
N ASN A 33 12.97 -7.58 11.05
CA ASN A 33 14.14 -8.26 11.60
C ASN A 33 15.41 -7.64 11.00
N ALA A 34 15.85 -6.53 11.59
CA ALA A 34 16.94 -5.70 11.07
C ALA A 34 18.27 -6.45 10.95
N GLU A 35 18.55 -7.40 11.86
CA GLU A 35 19.79 -8.17 11.84
C GLU A 35 19.86 -9.09 10.63
N VAL A 36 18.80 -9.89 10.39
CA VAL A 36 18.74 -10.78 9.23
C VAL A 36 18.66 -9.99 7.94
N LEU A 37 17.86 -8.91 7.90
CA LEU A 37 17.76 -8.03 6.73
C LEU A 37 19.14 -7.46 6.35
N LEU A 38 19.87 -6.92 7.32
CA LEU A 38 21.22 -6.38 7.10
C LEU A 38 22.19 -7.45 6.63
N ALA A 39 22.19 -8.63 7.27
CA ALA A 39 23.08 -9.72 6.91
C ALA A 39 22.83 -10.21 5.47
N SER A 40 21.57 -10.45 5.11
CA SER A 40 21.19 -10.90 3.77
C SER A 40 21.50 -9.84 2.71
N LEU A 41 21.17 -8.56 2.95
CA LEU A 41 21.48 -7.46 2.02
C LEU A 41 22.98 -7.23 1.87
N THR A 42 23.77 -7.41 2.94
CA THR A 42 25.24 -7.36 2.87
C THR A 42 25.79 -8.47 1.97
N ALA A 43 25.34 -9.71 2.18
CA ALA A 43 25.77 -10.85 1.38
C ALA A 43 25.36 -10.72 -0.10
N LEU A 44 24.17 -10.17 -0.36
CA LEU A 44 23.71 -9.83 -1.70
C LEU A 44 24.58 -8.74 -2.33
N ALA A 45 24.88 -7.66 -1.60
CA ALA A 45 25.71 -6.56 -2.10
C ALA A 45 27.12 -7.03 -2.49
N GLU A 46 27.74 -7.88 -1.68
CA GLU A 46 29.08 -8.45 -1.96
C GLU A 46 29.16 -9.22 -3.28
N ARG A 47 28.06 -9.89 -3.66
CA ARG A 47 27.98 -10.69 -4.90
C ARG A 47 27.54 -9.83 -6.07
N LEU A 48 26.45 -9.09 -5.91
CA LEU A 48 25.80 -8.36 -6.98
C LEU A 48 26.61 -7.15 -7.43
N LEU A 49 27.25 -6.40 -6.52
CA LEU A 49 28.07 -5.24 -6.88
C LEU A 49 29.40 -5.61 -7.55
N ALA A 50 29.71 -6.90 -7.72
CA ALA A 50 30.81 -7.38 -8.54
C ALA A 50 30.41 -7.67 -10.00
N ILE A 51 29.11 -7.63 -10.31
CA ILE A 51 28.56 -8.00 -11.62
C ILE A 51 28.15 -6.73 -12.38
N ARG A 52 28.69 -6.51 -13.59
CA ARG A 52 28.21 -5.42 -14.45
C ARG A 52 26.74 -5.67 -14.82
N PRO A 53 25.86 -4.66 -14.87
CA PRO A 53 26.12 -3.23 -14.75
C PRO A 53 26.08 -2.69 -13.30
N PHE A 54 25.92 -3.54 -12.29
CA PHE A 54 25.73 -3.13 -10.89
C PHE A 54 27.01 -2.65 -10.22
N VAL A 55 28.18 -3.01 -10.75
CA VAL A 55 29.49 -2.52 -10.28
C VAL A 55 29.51 -0.98 -10.26
N PRO A 56 29.67 -0.34 -9.08
CA PRO A 56 29.80 1.10 -8.97
C PRO A 56 30.97 1.67 -9.77
N ASP A 57 30.89 2.94 -10.12
CA ASP A 57 31.98 3.60 -10.85
C ASP A 57 33.16 3.93 -9.91
N ASP A 58 32.84 4.31 -8.68
CA ASP A 58 33.81 4.55 -7.61
C ASP A 58 33.98 3.31 -6.71
N PRO A 59 35.18 3.04 -6.17
CA PRO A 59 35.38 1.97 -5.20
C PRO A 59 34.49 2.14 -3.96
N LEU A 60 33.99 1.02 -3.41
CA LEU A 60 33.26 1.04 -2.15
C LEU A 60 34.15 1.59 -1.02
N PRO A 61 33.63 2.50 -0.15
CA PRO A 61 34.34 2.90 1.05
C PRO A 61 34.70 1.69 1.93
N PRO A 62 35.82 1.70 2.67
CA PRO A 62 36.21 0.57 3.52
C PRO A 62 35.12 0.15 4.53
N ASP A 63 34.34 1.12 5.03
CA ASP A 63 33.25 0.91 5.99
C ASP A 63 31.85 0.91 5.34
N TRP A 64 31.73 0.52 4.06
CA TRP A 64 30.43 0.52 3.39
C TRP A 64 29.36 -0.33 4.12
N ARG A 65 29.76 -1.38 4.84
CA ARG A 65 28.84 -2.22 5.64
C ARG A 65 28.28 -1.45 6.84
N GLY A 66 29.10 -0.64 7.50
CA GLY A 66 28.64 0.27 8.57
C GLY A 66 27.67 1.31 8.03
N ILE A 67 27.95 1.86 6.84
CA ILE A 67 27.04 2.81 6.18
C ILE A 67 25.71 2.14 5.81
N LEU A 68 25.73 0.90 5.30
CA LEU A 68 24.51 0.15 5.01
C LEU A 68 23.67 -0.10 6.28
N ALA A 69 24.32 -0.50 7.38
CA ALA A 69 23.66 -0.70 8.67
C ALA A 69 23.01 0.59 9.18
N ALA A 70 23.75 1.71 9.13
CA ALA A 70 23.25 3.01 9.53
C ALA A 70 22.06 3.44 8.66
N TRP A 71 22.17 3.27 7.33
CA TRP A 71 21.10 3.57 6.39
C TRP A 71 19.83 2.76 6.67
N LEU A 72 19.93 1.43 6.77
CA LEU A 72 18.79 0.53 7.01
C LEU A 72 18.16 0.72 8.39
N SER A 73 18.90 1.19 9.39
CA SER A 73 18.34 1.49 10.71
C SER A 73 17.40 2.71 10.71
N GLY A 74 17.35 3.48 9.62
CA GLY A 74 16.63 4.75 9.59
C GLY A 74 17.38 5.91 10.24
N MET A 75 18.69 5.76 10.47
CA MET A 75 19.53 6.80 11.08
C MET A 75 19.44 8.12 10.28
N PRO A 76 19.37 9.28 10.97
CA PRO A 76 19.38 10.58 10.30
C PRO A 76 20.61 10.76 9.42
N VAL A 77 20.44 11.35 8.23
CA VAL A 77 21.55 11.59 7.27
C VAL A 77 22.69 12.39 7.90
N ARG A 78 22.36 13.34 8.79
CA ARG A 78 23.35 14.13 9.55
C ARG A 78 24.25 13.29 10.46
N GLU A 79 23.78 12.12 10.90
CA GLU A 79 24.52 11.19 11.76
C GLU A 79 25.29 10.15 10.93
N ILE A 80 24.72 9.71 9.79
CA ILE A 80 25.41 8.85 8.81
C ILE A 80 26.60 9.59 8.17
N GLY A 81 26.52 10.92 8.07
CA GLY A 81 27.49 11.76 7.39
C GLY A 81 26.98 12.15 6.00
N PRO A 82 26.68 13.44 5.74
CA PRO A 82 26.08 13.88 4.48
C PRO A 82 26.95 13.59 3.26
N ASP A 83 28.27 13.50 3.43
CA ASP A 83 29.21 13.15 2.36
C ASP A 83 29.02 11.70 1.85
N ASN A 84 28.41 10.83 2.66
CA ASN A 84 28.08 9.46 2.27
C ASN A 84 26.80 9.39 1.41
N MET A 85 26.03 10.47 1.28
CA MET A 85 24.71 10.43 0.64
C MET A 85 24.80 10.07 -0.85
N ARG A 86 25.78 10.62 -1.57
CA ARG A 86 26.01 10.28 -2.97
C ARG A 86 26.30 8.78 -3.16
N PHE A 87 27.07 8.20 -2.23
CA PHE A 87 27.38 6.78 -2.23
C PHE A 87 26.12 5.93 -1.94
N ILE A 88 25.33 6.31 -0.95
CA ILE A 88 24.07 5.63 -0.61
C ILE A 88 23.10 5.68 -1.80
N GLU A 89 22.95 6.84 -2.44
CA GLU A 89 22.05 7.02 -3.58
C GLU A 89 22.46 6.14 -4.77
N ASP A 90 23.72 6.19 -5.18
CA ASP A 90 24.23 5.40 -6.31
C ASP A 90 24.24 3.90 -6.00
N VAL A 91 24.83 3.51 -4.87
CA VAL A 91 25.13 2.09 -4.59
C VAL A 91 23.95 1.38 -3.98
N PHE A 92 23.33 1.94 -2.93
CA PHE A 92 22.25 1.26 -2.22
C PHE A 92 20.90 1.48 -2.89
N THR A 93 20.51 2.73 -3.12
CA THR A 93 19.14 3.04 -3.60
C THR A 93 18.95 2.81 -5.09
N TYR A 94 20.03 2.89 -5.88
CA TYR A 94 19.97 2.67 -7.33
C TYR A 94 20.51 1.30 -7.74
N ARG A 95 21.83 1.07 -7.66
CA ARG A 95 22.48 -0.12 -8.24
C ARG A 95 22.06 -1.41 -7.56
N LEU A 96 22.08 -1.46 -6.23
CA LEU A 96 21.71 -2.66 -5.49
C LEU A 96 20.21 -2.94 -5.60
N VAL A 97 19.34 -1.93 -5.46
CA VAL A 97 17.90 -2.08 -5.74
C VAL A 97 17.67 -2.62 -7.15
N TRP A 98 18.34 -2.08 -8.17
CA TRP A 98 18.25 -2.60 -9.53
C TRP A 98 18.69 -4.07 -9.61
N ALA A 99 19.78 -4.45 -8.95
CA ALA A 99 20.25 -5.83 -8.93
C ALA A 99 19.24 -6.80 -8.30
N LEU A 100 18.63 -6.41 -7.16
CA LEU A 100 17.57 -7.19 -6.51
C LEU A 100 16.35 -7.35 -7.43
N GLU A 101 15.92 -6.27 -8.08
CA GLU A 101 14.79 -6.29 -9.00
C GLU A 101 15.06 -7.08 -10.29
N ALA A 102 16.30 -7.07 -10.78
CA ALA A 102 16.72 -7.89 -11.92
C ALA A 102 16.66 -9.39 -11.57
N LEU A 103 17.16 -9.76 -10.38
CA LEU A 103 17.07 -11.13 -9.87
C LEU A 103 15.61 -11.57 -9.72
N ARG A 104 14.77 -10.73 -9.09
CA ARG A 104 13.33 -11.00 -8.90
C ARG A 104 12.61 -11.17 -10.24
N THR A 105 12.84 -10.25 -11.18
CA THR A 105 12.24 -10.29 -12.53
C THR A 105 12.63 -11.56 -13.27
N ARG A 106 13.91 -11.96 -13.18
CA ARG A 106 14.40 -13.21 -13.77
C ARG A 106 13.70 -14.43 -13.17
N ARG A 107 13.57 -14.51 -11.85
CA ARG A 107 12.87 -15.61 -11.18
C ARG A 107 11.43 -15.73 -11.70
N VAL A 108 10.69 -14.63 -11.76
CA VAL A 108 9.32 -14.59 -12.31
C VAL A 108 9.28 -15.08 -13.76
N ALA A 109 10.24 -14.66 -14.60
CA ALA A 109 10.33 -15.11 -15.99
C ALA A 109 10.57 -16.63 -16.12
N LEU A 110 11.18 -17.26 -15.12
CA LEU A 110 11.40 -18.71 -15.04
C LEU A 110 10.27 -19.46 -14.32
N GLY A 111 9.15 -18.80 -14.05
CA GLY A 111 7.96 -19.41 -13.46
C GLY A 111 7.93 -19.42 -11.92
N TRP A 112 8.86 -18.74 -11.25
CA TRP A 112 8.77 -18.55 -9.81
C TRP A 112 7.56 -17.70 -9.45
N GLN A 113 6.82 -18.14 -8.43
CA GLN A 113 5.76 -17.38 -7.79
C GLN A 113 6.14 -17.19 -6.32
N PRO A 114 6.14 -15.95 -5.82
CA PRO A 114 6.53 -15.70 -4.43
C PRO A 114 5.45 -16.21 -3.47
N GLU A 115 5.86 -16.86 -2.38
CA GLU A 115 4.97 -17.27 -1.29
C GLU A 115 4.66 -16.11 -0.34
N ILE A 116 5.56 -15.12 -0.26
CA ILE A 116 5.43 -13.90 0.52
C ILE A 116 5.36 -12.67 -0.40
N ILE A 117 5.21 -11.49 0.20
CA ILE A 117 5.33 -10.23 -0.56
C ILE A 117 6.78 -10.08 -1.00
N ALA A 118 7.01 -10.12 -2.31
CA ALA A 118 8.34 -9.96 -2.88
C ALA A 118 8.74 -8.48 -3.02
N GLY A 119 10.05 -8.20 -2.94
CA GLY A 119 10.61 -6.85 -3.11
C GLY A 119 10.48 -5.97 -1.86
N THR A 120 10.19 -6.56 -0.71
CA THR A 120 10.12 -5.86 0.58
C THR A 120 11.51 -5.39 1.03
N ALA A 121 12.55 -6.19 0.79
CA ALA A 121 13.94 -5.82 1.05
C ALA A 121 14.41 -4.68 0.15
N ALA A 122 14.04 -4.71 -1.14
CA ALA A 122 14.35 -3.63 -2.07
C ALA A 122 13.69 -2.31 -1.63
N ALA A 123 12.44 -2.35 -1.16
CA ALA A 123 11.76 -1.17 -0.61
C ALA A 123 12.42 -0.63 0.67
N CYS A 124 12.84 -1.53 1.58
CA CYS A 124 13.60 -1.17 2.78
C CYS A 124 14.94 -0.52 2.44
N LEU A 125 15.64 -1.06 1.45
CA LEU A 125 16.93 -0.55 0.97
C LEU A 125 16.79 0.81 0.28
N GLU A 126 15.79 0.97 -0.60
CA GLU A 126 15.47 2.23 -1.28
C GLU A 126 15.20 3.35 -0.28
N THR A 127 14.42 3.05 0.76
CA THR A 127 13.96 4.04 1.72
C THR A 127 14.85 4.19 2.95
N GLY A 128 15.83 3.30 3.14
CA GLY A 128 16.68 3.28 4.33
C GLY A 128 15.87 3.08 5.60
N LEU A 129 15.04 2.04 5.62
CA LEU A 129 14.14 1.72 6.72
C LEU A 129 14.13 0.22 6.99
N PRO A 130 14.06 -0.21 8.27
CA PRO A 130 14.30 -1.61 8.62
C PRO A 130 13.07 -2.50 8.41
N ARG A 131 11.89 -1.92 8.17
CA ARG A 131 10.62 -2.64 8.05
C ARG A 131 9.81 -2.18 6.85
N TYR A 132 9.23 -3.13 6.14
CA TYR A 132 8.47 -2.89 4.91
C TYR A 132 7.33 -1.89 5.09
N THR A 133 6.59 -1.99 6.20
CA THR A 133 5.50 -1.05 6.51
C THR A 133 5.98 0.40 6.65
N MET A 134 7.19 0.63 7.18
CA MET A 134 7.79 1.96 7.22
C MET A 134 8.16 2.44 5.81
N ALA A 135 8.79 1.56 5.02
CA ALA A 135 9.14 1.83 3.62
C ALA A 135 7.90 2.18 2.79
N MET A 136 6.78 1.49 3.01
CA MET A 136 5.51 1.77 2.34
C MET A 136 5.00 3.18 2.60
N LEU A 137 5.11 3.70 3.83
CA LEU A 137 4.70 5.07 4.14
C LEU A 137 5.51 6.09 3.34
N VAL A 138 6.83 5.91 3.29
CA VAL A 138 7.71 6.80 2.53
C VAL A 138 7.44 6.71 1.03
N ARG A 139 7.27 5.49 0.49
CA ARG A 139 6.92 5.27 -0.92
C ARG A 139 5.53 5.80 -1.27
N ALA A 140 4.60 5.84 -0.32
CA ALA A 140 3.29 6.47 -0.47
C ALA A 140 3.37 8.01 -0.41
N GLY A 141 4.54 8.58 -0.13
CA GLY A 141 4.78 10.03 -0.18
C GLY A 141 4.95 10.69 1.18
N LEU A 142 5.08 9.95 2.29
CA LEU A 142 5.43 10.55 3.58
C LEU A 142 6.88 11.05 3.53
N PRO A 143 7.14 12.37 3.58
CA PRO A 143 8.49 12.90 3.38
C PRO A 143 9.30 12.92 4.68
N SER A 144 9.20 11.85 5.48
CA SER A 144 9.92 11.73 6.75
C SER A 144 10.06 10.28 7.20
N ARG A 145 11.30 9.77 7.16
CA ARG A 145 11.67 8.45 7.72
C ARG A 145 11.42 8.39 9.23
N ALA A 146 11.74 9.46 9.95
CA ALA A 146 11.51 9.56 11.39
C ALA A 146 10.01 9.45 11.73
N ALA A 147 9.13 10.10 10.96
CA ALA A 147 7.69 9.98 11.14
C ALA A 147 7.21 8.55 10.86
N ALA A 148 7.71 7.91 9.80
CA ALA A 148 7.38 6.53 9.47
C ALA A 148 7.77 5.55 10.59
N ILE A 149 9.00 5.68 11.12
CA ILE A 149 9.51 4.86 12.23
C ILE A 149 8.63 5.06 13.47
N ALA A 150 8.39 6.31 13.86
CA ALA A 150 7.59 6.62 15.05
C ALA A 150 6.16 6.08 14.94
N ALA A 151 5.49 6.31 13.80
CA ALA A 151 4.11 5.86 13.59
C ALA A 151 3.99 4.33 13.60
N VAL A 152 4.91 3.63 12.94
CA VAL A 152 4.88 2.16 12.85
C VAL A 152 5.28 1.51 14.16
N ASN A 153 6.23 2.08 14.92
CA ASN A 153 6.61 1.53 16.23
C ASN A 153 5.50 1.72 17.27
N ASP A 154 4.77 2.83 17.19
CA ASP A 154 3.66 3.12 18.11
C ASP A 154 2.43 2.25 17.83
N GLN A 155 2.03 2.15 16.55
CA GLN A 155 0.77 1.49 16.17
C GLN A 155 0.92 0.04 15.70
N ASN A 156 2.15 -0.39 15.38
CA ASN A 156 2.48 -1.70 14.84
C ASN A 156 1.48 -2.22 13.77
N PRO A 157 1.13 -1.42 12.74
CA PRO A 157 0.09 -1.82 11.81
C PRO A 157 0.58 -2.95 10.92
N VAL A 158 -0.34 -3.82 10.51
CA VAL A 158 -0.11 -4.83 9.46
C VAL A 158 -0.62 -4.25 8.16
N ILE A 159 0.31 -3.78 7.33
CA ILE A 159 0.01 -3.16 6.03
C ILE A 159 0.78 -3.91 4.97
N LEU A 160 0.05 -4.58 4.08
CA LEU A 160 0.61 -5.42 3.03
C LEU A 160 0.45 -4.78 1.65
N ASP A 161 -0.56 -3.92 1.49
CA ASP A 161 -0.83 -3.21 0.25
C ASP A 161 -1.39 -1.79 0.47
N THR A 162 -1.73 -1.11 -0.64
CA THR A 162 -2.25 0.26 -0.60
C THR A 162 -3.67 0.35 -0.02
N ASP A 163 -4.47 -0.71 -0.11
CA ASP A 163 -5.82 -0.76 0.44
C ASP A 163 -5.76 -0.89 1.97
N ASP A 164 -4.85 -1.71 2.50
CA ASP A 164 -4.54 -1.78 3.93
C ASP A 164 -4.07 -0.42 4.44
N LEU A 165 -3.15 0.23 3.70
CA LEU A 165 -2.60 1.53 4.09
C LEU A 165 -3.70 2.59 4.19
N SER A 166 -4.57 2.64 3.18
CA SER A 166 -5.69 3.59 3.14
C SER A 166 -6.66 3.32 4.29
N SER A 167 -7.02 2.04 4.50
CA SER A 167 -7.94 1.63 5.57
C SER A 167 -7.38 1.97 6.96
N TRP A 168 -6.07 1.79 7.18
CA TRP A 168 -5.42 2.16 8.42
C TRP A 168 -5.40 3.69 8.64
N LEU A 169 -5.06 4.47 7.61
CA LEU A 169 -5.06 5.94 7.69
C LEU A 169 -6.46 6.52 7.94
N GLU A 170 -7.52 5.88 7.43
CA GLU A 170 -8.92 6.23 7.68
C GLU A 170 -9.38 5.88 9.11
N GLY A 171 -8.66 5.00 9.81
CA GLY A 171 -9.03 4.50 11.13
C GLY A 171 -9.21 5.60 12.17
N ASN A 172 -10.22 5.43 13.03
CA ASN A 172 -10.57 6.39 14.08
C ASN A 172 -9.41 6.64 15.05
N GLU A 173 -8.60 5.62 15.34
CA GLU A 173 -7.44 5.72 16.21
C GLU A 173 -6.36 6.63 15.61
N VAL A 174 -5.96 6.38 14.35
CA VAL A 174 -5.00 7.21 13.62
C VAL A 174 -5.52 8.64 13.45
N ALA A 175 -6.83 8.81 13.23
CA ALA A 175 -7.47 10.12 13.19
C ALA A 175 -7.31 10.87 14.53
N ALA A 176 -7.68 10.24 15.65
CA ALA A 176 -7.57 10.83 16.97
C ALA A 176 -6.12 11.18 17.36
N LEU A 177 -5.17 10.31 17.03
CA LEU A 177 -3.74 10.56 17.22
C LEU A 177 -3.27 11.77 16.39
N THR A 178 -3.66 11.83 15.12
CA THR A 178 -3.33 12.96 14.23
C THR A 178 -3.91 14.28 14.78
N ASP A 179 -5.14 14.26 15.29
CA ASP A 179 -5.84 15.43 15.83
C ASP A 179 -5.21 15.96 17.14
N SER A 180 -4.46 15.12 17.87
CA SER A 180 -3.69 15.54 19.05
C SER A 180 -2.56 16.53 18.72
N ARG A 181 -2.13 16.58 17.44
CA ARG A 181 -1.01 17.40 16.94
C ARG A 181 0.35 17.12 17.59
N ALA A 182 0.48 16.03 18.33
CA ALA A 182 1.73 15.59 18.95
C ALA A 182 2.25 14.25 18.40
N TRP A 183 1.47 13.62 17.51
CA TRP A 183 1.77 12.31 16.93
C TRP A 183 2.10 12.43 15.43
N PRO A 184 3.05 11.65 14.86
CA PRO A 184 3.82 10.57 15.49
C PRO A 184 4.82 11.03 16.55
N THR A 185 5.42 12.19 16.33
CA THR A 185 6.16 12.96 17.34
C THR A 185 5.81 14.44 17.19
N PRO A 186 6.06 15.29 18.20
CA PRO A 186 5.80 16.73 18.10
C PRO A 186 6.50 17.38 16.89
N GLU A 187 7.71 16.93 16.55
CA GLU A 187 8.52 17.45 15.44
C GLU A 187 8.00 17.02 14.07
N THR A 188 7.30 15.87 14.01
CA THR A 188 6.85 15.26 12.75
C THR A 188 5.33 15.35 12.54
N ALA A 189 4.56 15.77 13.55
CA ALA A 189 3.11 15.79 13.53
C ALA A 189 2.52 16.61 12.37
N ALA A 190 3.11 17.77 12.07
CA ALA A 190 2.65 18.61 10.96
C ALA A 190 2.86 17.93 9.59
N ILE A 191 4.02 17.30 9.39
CA ILE A 191 4.35 16.56 8.16
C ILE A 191 3.40 15.36 8.01
N TRP A 192 3.17 14.63 9.09
CA TRP A 192 2.24 13.51 9.11
C TRP A 192 0.81 13.91 8.76
N ALA A 193 0.29 14.97 9.40
CA ALA A 193 -1.07 15.44 9.15
C ALA A 193 -1.27 15.85 7.69
N ALA A 194 -0.28 16.52 7.09
CA ALA A 194 -0.29 16.87 5.67
C ALA A 194 -0.30 15.63 4.77
N PHE A 195 0.59 14.66 5.04
CA PHE A 195 0.62 13.38 4.33
C PHE A 195 -0.72 12.64 4.39
N ARG A 196 -1.29 12.49 5.59
CA ARG A 196 -2.58 11.82 5.79
C ARG A 196 -3.69 12.52 5.02
N ALA A 197 -3.78 13.85 5.11
CA ALA A 197 -4.80 14.61 4.39
C ALA A 197 -4.67 14.44 2.86
N GLU A 198 -3.45 14.48 2.32
CA GLU A 198 -3.21 14.29 0.89
C GLU A 198 -3.55 12.87 0.41
N MET A 199 -3.19 11.86 1.19
CA MET A 199 -3.52 10.45 0.88
C MET A 199 -5.03 10.22 0.88
N LEU A 200 -5.74 10.67 1.91
CA LEU A 200 -7.19 10.51 2.00
C LEU A 200 -7.92 11.30 0.92
N ASN A 201 -7.41 12.47 0.54
CA ASN A 201 -7.94 13.22 -0.60
C ASN A 201 -7.73 12.48 -1.92
N ARG A 202 -6.58 11.85 -2.16
CA ARG A 202 -6.33 11.04 -3.37
C ARG A 202 -7.25 9.82 -3.45
N VAL A 203 -7.40 9.07 -2.36
CA VAL A 203 -8.34 7.94 -2.29
C VAL A 203 -9.76 8.41 -2.56
N SER A 204 -10.13 9.58 -2.03
CA SER A 204 -11.44 10.18 -2.29
C SER A 204 -11.68 10.61 -3.76
N GLN A 205 -10.67 10.55 -4.64
CA GLN A 205 -10.84 10.85 -6.07
C GLN A 205 -11.02 9.60 -6.93
N LEU A 206 -10.66 8.41 -6.44
CA LEU A 206 -10.76 7.16 -7.18
C LEU A 206 -12.18 6.57 -7.07
N TRP A 207 -12.76 6.18 -8.20
CA TRP A 207 -14.06 5.52 -8.23
C TRP A 207 -13.89 4.04 -7.87
N THR A 208 -14.46 3.62 -6.74
CA THR A 208 -14.49 2.21 -6.32
C THR A 208 -15.85 1.59 -6.60
N ALA A 209 -15.86 0.28 -6.89
CA ALA A 209 -17.07 -0.50 -7.07
C ALA A 209 -17.38 -1.29 -5.79
N GLN A 210 -18.62 -1.19 -5.29
CA GLN A 210 -19.10 -1.97 -4.17
C GLN A 210 -20.45 -2.60 -4.53
N GLU A 211 -20.68 -3.84 -4.09
CA GLU A 211 -21.94 -4.55 -4.33
C GLU A 211 -22.49 -5.14 -3.02
N TRP A 212 -23.80 -5.00 -2.80
CA TRP A 212 -24.49 -5.52 -1.62
C TRP A 212 -25.86 -6.10 -1.98
N ARG A 213 -26.30 -7.10 -1.21
CA ARG A 213 -27.69 -7.55 -1.20
C ARG A 213 -28.44 -6.92 -0.02
N ARG A 214 -29.59 -6.29 -0.27
CA ARG A 214 -30.37 -5.60 0.76
C ARG A 214 -31.86 -5.91 0.65
N ASN A 215 -32.48 -6.20 1.79
CA ASN A 215 -33.91 -6.45 1.87
C ASN A 215 -34.70 -5.17 1.55
N VAL A 216 -35.70 -5.31 0.69
CA VAL A 216 -36.67 -4.24 0.41
C VAL A 216 -37.65 -4.07 1.57
N ASP A 217 -38.19 -2.86 1.72
CA ASP A 217 -39.36 -2.63 2.55
C ASP A 217 -40.63 -2.87 1.71
N PRO A 218 -41.35 -3.98 1.94
CA PRO A 218 -42.51 -4.34 1.13
C PRO A 218 -43.67 -3.34 1.25
N VAL A 219 -43.76 -2.59 2.35
CA VAL A 219 -44.85 -1.63 2.60
C VAL A 219 -44.70 -0.38 1.72
N THR A 220 -43.47 -0.07 1.32
CA THR A 220 -43.15 1.11 0.50
C THR A 220 -43.28 0.88 -1.01
N LYS A 221 -43.59 -0.35 -1.41
CA LYS A 221 -43.63 -0.77 -2.82
C LYS A 221 -44.80 -0.10 -3.54
N ARG A 222 -44.48 0.62 -4.62
CA ARG A 222 -45.45 1.26 -5.53
C ARG A 222 -45.53 0.56 -6.88
N ILE A 223 -44.39 0.09 -7.39
CA ILE A 223 -44.25 -0.57 -8.69
C ILE A 223 -43.54 -1.92 -8.48
N ASP A 224 -43.94 -2.93 -9.24
CA ASP A 224 -43.19 -4.19 -9.31
C ASP A 224 -41.84 -3.97 -10.02
N PRO A 225 -40.70 -4.16 -9.34
CA PRO A 225 -39.41 -4.00 -9.99
C PRO A 225 -39.25 -5.06 -11.09
N VAL A 226 -38.80 -4.62 -12.27
CA VAL A 226 -38.58 -5.52 -13.40
C VAL A 226 -37.27 -6.30 -13.20
N PRO A 227 -37.31 -7.65 -13.13
CA PRO A 227 -36.09 -8.45 -12.96
C PRO A 227 -35.05 -8.17 -14.04
N GLY A 228 -33.78 -8.15 -13.65
CA GLY A 228 -32.64 -7.93 -14.55
C GLY A 228 -32.47 -6.50 -15.10
N ARG A 229 -33.46 -5.60 -14.95
CA ARG A 229 -33.31 -4.20 -15.36
C ARG A 229 -32.61 -3.36 -14.28
N PRO A 230 -31.70 -2.45 -14.67
CA PRO A 230 -31.10 -1.51 -13.75
C PRO A 230 -32.14 -0.48 -13.32
N HIS A 231 -32.21 -0.26 -12.02
CA HIS A 231 -32.98 0.80 -11.37
C HIS A 231 -32.00 1.81 -10.79
N ARG A 232 -32.42 3.07 -10.69
CA ARG A 232 -31.65 4.11 -10.01
C ARG A 232 -31.82 3.96 -8.51
N VAL A 233 -30.78 4.27 -7.76
CA VAL A 233 -30.84 4.30 -6.29
C VAL A 233 -30.43 5.68 -5.82
N GLU A 234 -31.24 6.27 -4.95
CA GLU A 234 -30.95 7.55 -4.31
C GLU A 234 -30.92 7.39 -2.79
N VAL A 235 -30.01 8.12 -2.18
CA VAL A 235 -29.87 8.23 -0.73
C VAL A 235 -30.37 9.61 -0.36
N ASP A 236 -31.26 9.68 0.62
CA ASP A 236 -31.71 10.96 1.12
C ASP A 236 -30.64 11.62 2.01
N ASP A 237 -30.32 12.89 1.76
CA ASP A 237 -29.28 13.60 2.50
C ASP A 237 -29.65 13.89 3.96
N VAL A 238 -30.95 13.88 4.31
CA VAL A 238 -31.43 14.23 5.65
C VAL A 238 -31.49 13.01 6.56
N ASP A 239 -32.10 11.92 6.09
CA ASP A 239 -32.36 10.73 6.90
C ASP A 239 -31.60 9.48 6.44
N SER A 240 -30.78 9.59 5.39
CA SER A 240 -30.00 8.48 4.81
C SER A 240 -30.86 7.31 4.32
N SER A 241 -32.17 7.51 4.13
CA SER A 241 -33.07 6.50 3.58
C SER A 241 -32.71 6.21 2.12
N VAL A 242 -32.86 4.94 1.73
CA VAL A 242 -32.46 4.48 0.39
C VAL A 242 -33.68 4.18 -0.44
N ARG A 243 -33.87 4.96 -1.50
CA ARG A 243 -34.98 4.87 -2.45
C ARG A 243 -34.52 4.21 -3.75
N VAL A 244 -35.32 3.28 -4.25
CA VAL A 244 -35.14 2.68 -5.57
C VAL A 244 -36.15 3.32 -6.52
N LEU A 245 -35.65 3.84 -7.63
CA LEU A 245 -36.40 4.58 -8.63
C LEU A 245 -36.27 3.93 -10.01
N THR A 246 -37.23 4.19 -10.89
CA THR A 246 -37.05 3.97 -12.32
C THR A 246 -35.99 4.93 -12.88
N PRO A 247 -35.44 4.69 -14.09
CA PRO A 247 -34.55 5.66 -14.76
C PRO A 247 -35.16 7.07 -14.91
N ASP A 248 -36.49 7.14 -14.97
CA ASP A 248 -37.27 8.39 -15.09
C ASP A 248 -37.68 8.98 -13.73
N PHE A 249 -37.02 8.56 -12.65
CA PHE A 249 -37.21 9.04 -11.26
C PHE A 249 -38.57 8.70 -10.63
N GLU A 250 -39.31 7.73 -11.16
CA GLU A 250 -40.53 7.26 -10.52
C GLU A 250 -40.20 6.35 -9.32
N PRO A 251 -40.81 6.56 -8.14
CA PRO A 251 -40.54 5.73 -6.96
C PRO A 251 -41.03 4.28 -7.14
N VAL A 252 -40.14 3.32 -6.98
CA VAL A 252 -40.45 1.87 -7.03
C VAL A 252 -40.69 1.34 -5.63
N LEU A 253 -39.71 1.48 -4.74
CA LEU A 253 -39.74 1.01 -3.35
C LEU A 253 -38.59 1.64 -2.54
N MET A 254 -38.54 1.35 -1.24
CA MET A 254 -37.43 1.69 -0.35
C MET A 254 -36.74 0.44 0.19
N LEU A 255 -35.48 0.57 0.63
CA LEU A 255 -34.77 -0.48 1.36
C LEU A 255 -35.01 -0.34 2.86
N ARG A 256 -34.96 -1.45 3.60
CA ARG A 256 -35.16 -1.42 5.06
C ARG A 256 -34.03 -0.74 5.83
N ARG A 257 -32.83 -0.65 5.23
CA ARG A 257 -31.65 -0.07 5.87
C ARG A 257 -31.30 1.26 5.22
N THR A 258 -30.77 2.17 6.03
CA THR A 258 -30.15 3.41 5.58
C THR A 258 -28.73 3.16 5.10
N MET A 259 -28.21 4.05 4.27
CA MET A 259 -26.83 3.99 3.77
C MET A 259 -26.16 5.34 3.99
N LEU A 260 -24.93 5.31 4.51
CA LEU A 260 -24.09 6.49 4.58
C LEU A 260 -23.23 6.54 3.31
N ASP A 261 -23.53 7.51 2.45
CA ASP A 261 -22.75 7.81 1.26
C ASP A 261 -22.36 9.28 1.23
N ARG A 262 -21.09 9.56 1.52
CA ARG A 262 -20.59 10.93 1.80
C ARG A 262 -19.84 11.56 0.62
N ALA A 263 -19.70 10.84 -0.49
CA ALA A 263 -18.97 11.32 -1.66
C ALA A 263 -19.80 11.09 -2.93
N PRO A 264 -19.57 11.87 -4.01
CA PRO A 264 -20.23 11.67 -5.29
C PRO A 264 -20.13 10.21 -5.76
N SER A 265 -21.27 9.62 -6.06
CA SER A 265 -21.40 8.24 -6.47
C SER A 265 -22.56 8.06 -7.46
N VAL A 266 -22.56 6.91 -8.12
CA VAL A 266 -23.67 6.40 -8.90
C VAL A 266 -24.08 5.08 -8.27
N LEU A 267 -25.35 4.98 -7.87
CA LEU A 267 -25.92 3.75 -7.34
C LEU A 267 -26.98 3.20 -8.30
N THR A 268 -26.92 1.90 -8.51
CA THR A 268 -27.91 1.15 -9.28
C THR A 268 -28.41 -0.05 -8.47
N ALA A 269 -29.65 -0.45 -8.69
CA ALA A 269 -30.24 -1.66 -8.15
C ALA A 269 -30.63 -2.60 -9.28
N ARG A 270 -30.44 -3.91 -9.08
CA ARG A 270 -31.02 -4.96 -9.91
C ARG A 270 -31.77 -5.95 -9.03
N PHE A 271 -32.80 -6.56 -9.59
CA PHE A 271 -33.64 -7.54 -8.92
C PHE A 271 -33.56 -8.88 -9.65
N GLU A 272 -33.54 -9.95 -8.87
CA GLU A 272 -33.75 -11.31 -9.36
C GLU A 272 -35.24 -11.66 -9.27
N GLU A 273 -35.72 -12.56 -10.11
CA GLU A 273 -37.12 -12.96 -10.15
C GLU A 273 -37.56 -13.56 -8.80
N GLY A 274 -38.68 -13.08 -8.26
CA GLY A 274 -39.21 -13.52 -6.96
C GLY A 274 -38.40 -13.12 -5.73
N SER A 275 -37.30 -12.38 -5.88
CA SER A 275 -36.44 -11.99 -4.76
C SER A 275 -37.01 -10.82 -3.95
N THR A 276 -36.92 -10.91 -2.62
CA THR A 276 -37.21 -9.79 -1.70
C THR A 276 -35.97 -8.92 -1.43
N GLN A 277 -34.90 -9.11 -2.21
CA GLN A 277 -33.65 -8.37 -2.07
C GLN A 277 -33.32 -7.61 -3.36
N ALA A 278 -32.88 -6.37 -3.17
CA ALA A 278 -32.21 -5.60 -4.20
C ALA A 278 -30.70 -5.88 -4.16
N ILE A 279 -30.10 -6.11 -5.31
CA ILE A 279 -28.64 -6.12 -5.48
C ILE A 279 -28.22 -4.70 -5.82
N ILE A 280 -27.62 -4.01 -4.86
CA ILE A 280 -27.18 -2.63 -4.96
C ILE A 280 -25.73 -2.62 -5.43
N ARG A 281 -25.46 -1.94 -6.53
CA ARG A 281 -24.11 -1.66 -7.03
C ARG A 281 -23.84 -0.16 -6.93
N ARG A 282 -22.77 0.21 -6.26
CA ARG A 282 -22.27 1.58 -6.16
C ARG A 282 -20.96 1.71 -6.90
N LEU A 283 -20.83 2.80 -7.64
CA LEU A 283 -19.58 3.28 -8.24
C LEU A 283 -19.35 4.69 -7.68
N GLY A 284 -18.32 4.93 -6.88
CA GLY A 284 -18.16 6.24 -6.26
C GLY A 284 -16.80 6.50 -5.63
N ARG A 285 -16.59 7.78 -5.33
CA ARG A 285 -15.33 8.39 -4.88
C ARG A 285 -14.91 8.06 -3.44
N SER A 286 -15.49 7.03 -2.82
CA SER A 286 -15.20 6.62 -1.43
C SER A 286 -15.81 5.25 -1.16
N ARG A 287 -15.71 4.72 0.06
CA ARG A 287 -16.53 3.59 0.50
C ARG A 287 -17.82 4.08 1.15
N ALA A 288 -18.96 3.53 0.73
CA ALA A 288 -20.21 3.68 1.47
C ALA A 288 -20.35 2.55 2.51
N SER A 289 -21.07 2.84 3.59
CA SER A 289 -21.33 1.89 4.66
C SER A 289 -22.82 1.78 4.97
N TRP A 290 -23.20 0.61 5.47
CA TRP A 290 -24.54 0.32 5.96
C TRP A 290 -24.45 0.19 7.47
N PRO A 291 -24.88 1.21 8.24
CA PRO A 291 -24.84 1.15 9.69
C PRO A 291 -25.48 -0.13 10.22
N GLN A 292 -24.85 -0.74 11.23
CA GLN A 292 -25.56 -1.73 12.05
C GLN A 292 -26.54 -0.96 12.92
N GLN A 293 -27.83 -1.27 12.79
CA GLN A 293 -28.84 -0.95 13.80
C GLN A 293 -28.81 -2.04 14.85
#